data_AF-A0A9D2AT46-F1
#
_entry.id   AF-A0A9D2AT46-F1
#
_cell.length_a   1.000
_cell.length_b   1.000
_cell.length_c   1.000
_cell.angle_alpha   90.00
_cell.angle_beta   90.00
_cell.angle_gamma   90.00
#
_symmetry.space_group_name_H-M   'P 1'
#
loop_
_entity.id
_entity.type
_entity.pdbx_description
1 polymer ?
#
loop_
_entity_poly.entity_id
_entity_poly.type
_entity_poly.pdbx_seq_one_letter_code
_entity_poly.pdbx_strand_id
1 'polypeptide(L)'
;MARKMKTMDGNQAAAHVSYAYTEVAAIYPITPSSVMPEHVDEWATEGRENIFGQTVNVVEMQSEAGAAGAVHGSLAAGALTTTFTASQGLLLMIP
;
A
#
# COMPACT_ATOMS: atom_id res chain seq x y z
N MET A 1 1.10 -4.61 -26.74
CA MET A 1 0.32 -3.40 -26.38
C MET A 1 1.25 -2.20 -26.35
N ALA A 2 0.79 -1.03 -26.82
CA ALA A 2 1.55 0.21 -26.65
C ALA A 2 1.53 0.62 -25.18
N ARG A 3 2.67 1.07 -24.64
CA ARG A 3 2.76 1.58 -23.26
C ARG A 3 1.97 2.88 -23.14
N LYS A 4 1.18 3.04 -22.07
CA LYS A 4 0.42 4.26 -21.81
C LYS A 4 1.32 5.29 -21.13
N MET A 5 1.59 6.40 -21.81
CA MET A 5 2.28 7.53 -21.19
C MET A 5 1.29 8.30 -20.34
N LYS A 6 1.67 8.60 -19.09
CA LYS A 6 0.89 9.39 -18.14
C LYS A 6 1.84 10.24 -17.31
N THR A 7 1.51 11.50 -17.10
CA THR A 7 2.21 12.37 -16.16
C THR A 7 1.77 12.01 -14.74
N MET A 8 2.73 11.68 -13.88
CA MET A 8 2.51 11.32 -12.47
C MET A 8 3.77 11.64 -11.67
N ASP A 9 3.62 11.89 -10.37
CA ASP A 9 4.76 11.95 -9.46
C ASP A 9 5.22 10.53 -9.05
N GLY A 10 6.30 10.46 -8.27
CA GLY A 10 6.88 9.19 -7.81
C GLY A 10 5.98 8.39 -6.87
N ASN A 11 5.21 9.06 -5.99
CA ASN A 11 4.31 8.39 -5.05
C ASN A 11 3.15 7.74 -5.83
N GLN A 12 2.54 8.46 -6.76
CA GLN A 12 1.48 7.92 -7.59
C GLN A 12 1.99 6.77 -8.48
N ALA A 13 3.23 6.86 -9.00
CA ALA A 13 3.83 5.78 -9.76
C ALA A 13 4.07 4.51 -8.90
N ALA A 14 4.59 4.68 -7.69
CA ALA A 14 4.82 3.58 -6.75
C ALA A 14 3.49 2.93 -6.31
N ALA A 15 2.50 3.75 -5.94
CA ALA A 15 1.17 3.27 -5.59
C ALA A 15 0.52 2.52 -6.76
N HIS A 16 0.66 3.00 -8.00
CA HIS A 16 0.06 2.37 -9.18
C HIS A 16 0.52 0.92 -9.36
N VAL A 17 1.83 0.68 -9.22
CA VAL A 17 2.38 -0.67 -9.30
C VAL A 17 2.00 -1.47 -8.06
N SER A 18 2.15 -0.90 -6.87
CA SER A 18 1.83 -1.60 -5.61
C SER A 18 0.39 -2.10 -5.62
N TYR A 19 -0.57 -1.25 -5.98
CA TYR A 19 -1.99 -1.60 -6.04
C TYR A 19 -2.26 -2.85 -6.89
N ALA A 20 -1.61 -2.94 -8.05
CA ALA A 20 -1.83 -4.04 -8.99
C ALA A 20 -1.45 -5.42 -8.40
N TYR A 21 -0.48 -5.48 -7.49
CA TYR A 21 0.06 -6.73 -6.94
C TYR A 21 -0.29 -6.97 -5.47
N THR A 22 -1.20 -6.19 -4.90
CA THR A 22 -1.54 -6.23 -3.47
C THR A 22 -2.96 -6.74 -3.26
N GLU A 23 -3.15 -7.60 -2.27
CA GLU A 23 -4.46 -8.00 -1.75
C GLU A 23 -4.80 -7.20 -0.48
N VAL A 24 -3.83 -6.99 0.41
CA VAL A 24 -3.97 -6.25 1.68
C VAL A 24 -2.93 -5.14 1.79
N ALA A 25 -3.33 -3.95 2.22
CA ALA A 25 -2.43 -2.85 2.54
C ALA A 25 -2.62 -2.42 4.00
N ALA A 26 -1.64 -2.71 4.87
CA ALA A 26 -1.64 -2.21 6.24
C ALA A 26 -0.81 -0.93 6.32
N ILE A 27 -1.42 0.17 6.72
CA ILE A 27 -0.87 1.52 6.53
C ILE A 27 -0.83 2.33 7.83
N TYR A 28 0.02 3.36 7.84
CA TYR A 28 0.01 4.43 8.83
C TYR A 28 0.58 5.71 8.19
N PRO A 29 -0.01 6.89 8.42
CA PRO A 29 0.39 8.12 7.72
C PRO A 29 1.72 8.67 8.25
N ILE A 30 2.69 8.86 7.36
CA ILE A 30 3.94 9.59 7.62
C ILE A 30 4.44 10.31 6.35
N THR A 31 4.76 11.60 6.47
CA THR A 31 5.33 12.40 5.38
C THR A 31 6.76 11.92 5.06
N PRO A 32 7.16 11.81 3.77
CA PRO A 32 6.43 12.15 2.54
C PRO A 32 5.65 10.98 1.92
N SER A 33 5.58 9.82 2.57
CA SER A 33 4.98 8.61 2.02
C SER A 33 3.46 8.56 2.07
N SER A 34 2.77 9.43 2.84
CA SER A 34 1.30 9.41 3.03
C SER A 34 0.47 9.43 1.73
N VAL A 35 0.98 10.04 0.66
CA VAL A 35 0.24 10.13 -0.62
C VAL A 35 0.08 8.75 -1.29
N MET A 36 1.00 7.81 -1.05
CA MET A 36 0.90 6.45 -1.61
C MET A 36 -0.31 5.66 -1.09
N PRO A 37 -0.50 5.49 0.24
CA PRO A 37 -1.67 4.82 0.77
C PRO A 37 -2.97 5.58 0.51
N GLU A 38 -2.96 6.91 0.46
CA GLU A 38 -4.13 7.72 0.06
C GLU A 38 -4.61 7.32 -1.34
N HIS A 39 -3.72 7.23 -2.34
CA HIS A 39 -4.09 6.76 -3.67
C HIS A 39 -4.60 5.32 -3.70
N VAL A 40 -4.03 4.43 -2.87
CA VAL A 40 -4.49 3.04 -2.79
C VAL A 40 -5.91 2.97 -2.22
N ASP A 41 -6.20 3.74 -1.16
CA ASP A 41 -7.52 3.81 -0.55
C ASP A 41 -8.57 4.43 -1.48
N GLU A 42 -8.22 5.53 -2.17
CA GLU A 42 -9.05 6.14 -3.21
C GLU A 42 -9.41 5.13 -4.29
N TRP A 43 -8.41 4.43 -4.86
CA TRP A 43 -8.66 3.47 -5.94
C TRP A 43 -9.44 2.23 -5.49
N ALA A 44 -9.25 1.78 -4.24
CA ALA A 44 -10.05 0.70 -3.67
C ALA A 44 -11.51 1.12 -3.51
N THR A 45 -11.75 2.34 -3.03
CA THR A 45 -13.09 2.93 -2.90
C THR A 45 -13.77 3.14 -4.26
N GLU A 46 -13.00 3.49 -5.29
CA GLU A 46 -13.47 3.60 -6.69
C GLU A 46 -13.73 2.24 -7.35
N GLY A 47 -13.43 1.12 -6.68
CA GLY A 47 -13.65 -0.22 -7.22
C GLY A 47 -12.58 -0.66 -8.23
N ARG A 48 -11.38 -0.07 -8.21
CA ARG A 48 -10.28 -0.53 -9.07
C ARG A 48 -9.88 -1.94 -8.66
N GLU A 49 -9.78 -2.85 -9.62
CA GLU A 49 -9.30 -4.20 -9.37
C GLU A 49 -7.77 -4.28 -9.50
N ASN A 50 -7.15 -5.09 -8.64
CA ASN A 50 -5.79 -5.59 -8.77
C ASN A 50 -5.72 -6.70 -9.85
N ILE A 51 -4.56 -7.31 -10.07
CA ILE A 51 -4.43 -8.37 -11.08
C ILE A 51 -5.17 -9.67 -10.72
N PHE A 52 -5.68 -9.78 -9.50
CA PHE A 52 -6.46 -10.91 -8.99
C PHE A 52 -7.97 -10.69 -9.15
N GLY A 53 -8.40 -9.55 -9.71
CA GLY A 53 -9.82 -9.23 -9.89
C GLY A 53 -10.50 -8.81 -8.59
N GLN A 54 -9.76 -8.20 -7.65
CA GLN A 54 -10.27 -7.77 -6.34
C GLN A 54 -9.81 -6.34 -6.02
N THR A 55 -10.57 -5.61 -5.22
CA THR A 55 -10.11 -4.35 -4.64
C THR A 55 -9.10 -4.63 -3.52
N VAL A 56 -8.13 -3.73 -3.34
CA VAL A 56 -7.17 -3.84 -2.23
C VAL A 56 -7.90 -3.59 -0.91
N ASN A 57 -7.71 -4.47 0.07
CA ASN A 57 -8.21 -4.25 1.43
C ASN A 57 -7.24 -3.34 2.20
N VAL A 58 -7.62 -2.08 2.42
CA VAL A 58 -6.81 -1.09 3.13
C VAL A 58 -7.19 -1.06 4.61
N VAL A 59 -6.18 -1.15 5.49
CA VAL A 59 -6.37 -1.11 6.95
C VAL A 59 -5.37 -0.12 7.55
N GLU A 60 -5.88 0.95 8.16
CA GLU A 60 -5.05 1.87 8.94
C GLU A 60 -4.83 1.34 10.35
N MET A 61 -3.56 1.27 10.75
CA MET A 61 -3.15 0.80 12.07
C MET A 61 -2.93 1.97 13.03
N GLN A 62 -2.64 1.68 14.30
CA GLN A 62 -2.36 2.70 15.32
C GLN A 62 -0.94 3.31 15.24
N SER A 63 -0.01 2.64 14.56
CA SER A 63 1.37 3.07 14.33
C SER A 63 2.01 2.22 13.23
N GLU A 64 3.18 2.61 12.73
CA GLU A 64 3.95 1.82 11.77
C GLU A 64 4.39 0.47 12.34
N ALA A 65 4.62 0.36 13.66
CA ALA A 65 4.87 -0.93 14.30
C ALA A 65 3.64 -1.85 14.22
N GLY A 66 2.44 -1.28 14.39
CA GLY A 66 1.18 -2.00 14.18
C GLY A 66 1.02 -2.43 12.73
N ALA A 67 1.34 -1.54 11.78
CA ALA A 67 1.35 -1.87 10.34
C ALA A 67 2.33 -2.99 10.01
N ALA A 68 3.57 -2.98 10.52
CA ALA A 68 4.51 -4.07 10.33
C ALA A 68 4.00 -5.41 10.88
N GLY A 69 3.42 -5.42 12.08
CA GLY A 69 2.82 -6.63 12.66
C GLY A 69 1.65 -7.16 11.82
N ALA A 70 0.79 -6.27 11.31
CA ALA A 70 -0.30 -6.64 10.42
C ALA A 70 0.21 -7.17 9.06
N VAL A 71 1.25 -6.55 8.48
CA VAL A 71 1.92 -7.04 7.27
C VAL A 71 2.45 -8.45 7.51
N HIS A 72 3.17 -8.68 8.61
CA HIS A 72 3.70 -9.99 8.97
C HIS A 72 2.59 -11.04 9.05
N GLY A 73 1.52 -10.75 9.81
CA GLY A 73 0.40 -11.67 10.00
C GLY A 73 -0.32 -12.00 8.71
N SER A 74 -0.57 -11.00 7.86
CA SER A 74 -1.26 -11.15 6.58
C SER A 74 -0.44 -11.97 5.58
N LEU A 75 0.88 -11.72 5.48
CA LEU A 75 1.79 -12.53 4.68
C LEU A 75 1.85 -13.98 5.17
N ALA A 76 1.97 -14.20 6.48
CA ALA A 76 1.98 -15.54 7.07
C ALA A 76 0.65 -16.30 6.85
N ALA A 77 -0.47 -15.57 6.78
CA ALA A 77 -1.78 -16.13 6.46
C ALA A 77 -2.01 -16.38 4.95
N GLY A 78 -1.08 -15.95 4.09
CA GLY A 78 -1.07 -16.27 2.66
C GLY A 78 -1.58 -15.16 1.73
N ALA A 79 -1.71 -13.92 2.18
CA ALA A 79 -2.13 -12.80 1.35
C ALA A 79 -0.94 -11.90 0.95
N LEU A 80 -0.87 -11.51 -0.33
CA LEU A 80 0.12 -10.56 -0.83
C LEU A 80 -0.13 -9.18 -0.23
N THR A 81 0.75 -8.77 0.68
CA THR A 81 0.53 -7.61 1.54
C THR A 81 1.62 -6.57 1.33
N THR A 82 1.22 -5.30 1.26
CA THR A 82 2.14 -4.17 1.13
C THR A 82 1.97 -3.17 2.27
N THR A 83 2.93 -2.25 2.41
CA THR A 83 2.84 -1.08 3.27
C THR A 83 3.66 0.07 2.68
N PHE A 84 3.45 1.28 3.18
CA PHE A 84 4.14 2.50 2.76
C PHE A 84 4.62 3.23 4.00
N THR A 85 5.92 3.51 4.08
CA THR A 85 6.51 4.18 5.24
C THR A 85 7.79 4.92 4.83
N ALA A 86 8.31 5.73 5.75
CA ALA A 86 9.57 6.44 5.59
C ALA A 86 10.18 6.79 6.95
N SER A 87 11.49 7.09 6.98
CA SER A 87 12.16 7.70 8.14
C SER A 87 11.87 6.98 9.46
N GLN A 88 11.26 7.67 10.43
CA GLN A 88 10.96 7.11 11.76
C GLN A 88 9.96 5.98 11.71
N GLY A 89 9.00 6.04 10.78
CA GLY A 89 8.05 4.96 10.57
C GLY A 89 8.74 3.66 10.19
N LEU A 90 9.76 3.74 9.31
CA LEU A 90 10.56 2.58 8.93
C LEU A 90 11.33 2.00 10.13
N LEU A 91 11.83 2.84 11.04
CA LEU A 91 12.51 2.35 12.25
C LEU A 91 11.59 1.51 13.14
N LEU A 92 10.30 1.87 13.20
CA LEU A 92 9.30 1.12 13.97
C LEU A 92 8.92 -0.22 13.31
N MET A 93 9.29 -0.43 12.05
CA MET A 93 9.07 -1.69 11.31
C MET A 93 10.28 -2.64 11.31
N ILE A 94 11.38 -2.28 11.96
CA ILE A 94 12.61 -3.10 12.00
C ILE A 94 12.49 -4.39 12.83
N PRO A 95 11.82 -4.41 14.01
CA PRO A 95 11.74 -5.62 14.83
C PRO A 95 11.14 -6.82 14.07
#